data_AF-A0A9R0XF53-F1
#
_entry.id   AF-A0A9R0XF53-F1
#
_cell.length_a   1.000
_cell.length_b   1.000
_cell.length_c   1.000
_cell.angle_alpha   90.00
_cell.angle_beta   90.00
_cell.angle_gamma   90.00
#
_symmetry.space_group_name_H-M   'P 1'
#
loop_
_entity.id
_entity.type
_entity.pdbx_description
1 polymer ?
#
loop_
_entity_poly.entity_id
_entity_poly.type
_entity_poly.pdbx_seq_one_letter_code
_entity_poly.pdbx_strand_id
1 'polypeptide(L)'
;MAAAPTPTLVLLQEWGVGHLMSMLESCKRLLLCGRRAFSITLLVMRPPTAQATSQVEEHVRREAASGLDIRFHRLPAVDPPADAAVVEDFIARYIQLHAPHVRDAVAGMSCPVAALVLDLFAAPMVDVARGLGVPS
;
A
#
# COMPACT_ATOMS: atom_id res chain seq x y z
N MET A 1 5.85 2.92 -32.84
CA MET A 1 4.79 2.64 -31.84
C MET A 1 5.40 2.81 -30.47
N ALA A 2 4.82 3.62 -29.59
CA ALA A 2 5.28 3.70 -28.20
C ALA A 2 5.03 2.34 -27.52
N ALA A 3 5.98 1.87 -26.71
CA ALA A 3 5.77 0.65 -25.93
C ALA A 3 4.56 0.86 -25.00
N ALA A 4 3.70 -0.15 -24.87
CA ALA A 4 2.60 -0.10 -23.92
C ALA A 4 3.16 0.11 -22.50
N PRO A 5 2.51 0.94 -21.66
CA PRO A 5 2.99 1.19 -20.31
C PRO A 5 3.02 -0.10 -19.50
N THR A 6 4.16 -0.37 -18.85
CA THR A 6 4.30 -1.52 -17.94
C THR A 6 3.26 -1.41 -16.83
N PRO A 7 2.41 -2.43 -16.61
CA PRO A 7 1.42 -2.38 -15.54
C PRO A 7 2.09 -2.37 -14.16
N THR A 8 1.39 -1.90 -13.14
CA THR A 8 1.88 -1.89 -11.75
C THR A 8 1.10 -2.87 -10.89
N LEU A 9 1.81 -3.60 -10.02
CA LEU A 9 1.22 -4.18 -8.82
C LEU A 9 1.19 -3.12 -7.74
N VAL A 10 0.05 -3.00 -7.05
CA VAL A 10 -0.14 -2.03 -5.97
C VAL A 10 -0.26 -2.81 -4.67
N LEU A 11 0.63 -2.56 -3.71
CA LEU A 11 0.64 -3.28 -2.45
C LEU A 11 0.22 -2.34 -1.32
N LEU A 12 -0.57 -2.85 -0.38
CA LEU A 12 -1.06 -2.09 0.76
C LEU A 12 -1.07 -2.96 2.02
N GLN A 13 -0.50 -2.40 3.07
CA GLN A 13 -0.26 -3.06 4.35
C GLN A 13 -0.74 -2.23 5.53
N GLU A 14 -0.98 -2.89 6.66
CA GLU A 14 -1.07 -2.23 7.96
C GLU A 14 0.30 -1.62 8.33
N TRP A 15 0.28 -0.52 9.09
CA TRP A 15 1.47 0.31 9.31
C TRP A 15 2.48 -0.26 10.31
N GLY A 16 2.16 -1.35 11.01
CA GLY A 16 3.04 -2.05 11.92
C GLY A 16 4.32 -2.47 11.22
N VAL A 17 5.46 -2.27 11.90
CA VAL A 17 6.80 -2.52 11.33
C VAL A 17 6.93 -3.94 10.77
N GLY A 18 6.35 -4.94 11.45
CA GLY A 18 6.37 -6.33 10.98
C GLY A 18 5.63 -6.53 9.64
N HIS A 19 4.48 -5.89 9.48
CA HIS A 19 3.68 -5.91 8.26
C HIS A 19 4.40 -5.19 7.12
N LEU A 20 4.92 -3.99 7.39
CA LEU A 20 5.71 -3.21 6.43
C LEU A 20 6.93 -3.97 5.93
N MET A 21 7.75 -4.51 6.83
CA MET A 21 8.95 -5.26 6.45
C MET A 21 8.62 -6.52 5.66
N SER A 22 7.58 -7.26 6.06
CA SER A 22 7.14 -8.45 5.32
C SER A 22 6.64 -8.11 3.91
N MET A 23 5.93 -6.99 3.76
CA MET A 23 5.46 -6.50 2.46
C MET A 23 6.63 -6.07 1.56
N LEU A 24 7.63 -5.39 2.13
CA LEU A 24 8.85 -5.00 1.42
C LEU A 24 9.66 -6.21 0.93
N GLU A 25 9.83 -7.24 1.76
CA GLU A 25 10.49 -8.48 1.35
C GLU A 25 9.71 -9.22 0.25
N SER A 26 8.37 -9.14 0.30
CA SER A 26 7.53 -9.67 -0.78
C SER A 26 7.73 -8.89 -2.09
N CYS A 27 7.81 -7.56 -2.03
CA CYS A 27 8.14 -6.71 -3.19
C CYS A 27 9.49 -7.10 -3.80
N LYS A 28 10.52 -7.26 -2.96
CA LYS A 28 11.86 -7.68 -3.39
C LYS A 28 11.83 -9.01 -4.14
N ARG A 29 11.13 -10.01 -3.59
CA ARG A 29 10.98 -11.33 -4.22
C ARG A 29 10.23 -11.24 -5.55
N LEU A 30 9.16 -10.44 -5.61
CA LEU A 30 8.41 -10.22 -6.85
C LEU A 30 9.26 -9.56 -7.94
N LEU A 31 10.11 -8.58 -7.60
CA LEU A 31 11.05 -7.96 -8.53
C LEU A 31 12.09 -8.96 -9.06
N LEU A 32 12.60 -9.83 -8.20
CA LEU A 32 13.57 -10.86 -8.58
C LEU A 32 12.97 -11.92 -9.53
N CYS A 33 11.71 -12.32 -9.30
CA CYS A 33 11.04 -13.33 -10.12
C CYS A 33 10.39 -12.76 -11.39
N GLY A 34 9.94 -11.50 -11.37
CA GLY A 34 8.97 -10.94 -12.32
C GLY A 34 9.48 -10.57 -13.71
N ARG A 35 10.77 -10.74 -14.04
CA ARG A 35 11.37 -10.44 -15.37
C ARG A 35 10.81 -9.18 -16.07
N ARG A 36 10.67 -8.05 -15.35
CA ARG A 36 10.13 -6.76 -15.85
C ARG A 36 8.67 -6.78 -16.36
N ALA A 37 7.88 -7.78 -16.03
CA ALA A 37 6.47 -7.88 -16.45
C ALA A 37 5.57 -6.82 -15.78
N PHE A 38 5.95 -6.34 -14.59
CA PHE A 38 5.23 -5.33 -13.84
C PHE A 38 6.22 -4.43 -13.08
N SER A 39 5.78 -3.20 -12.80
CA SER A 39 6.37 -2.32 -11.79
C SER A 39 5.69 -2.52 -10.44
N ILE A 40 6.31 -2.01 -9.37
CA ILE A 40 5.77 -2.12 -8.02
C ILE A 40 5.51 -0.74 -7.44
N THR A 41 4.30 -0.55 -6.89
CA THR A 41 3.92 0.61 -6.10
C THR A 41 3.47 0.15 -4.71
N LEU A 42 4.15 0.60 -3.66
CA LEU A 42 3.76 0.38 -2.27
C LEU A 42 2.99 1.61 -1.78
N LEU A 43 1.73 1.42 -1.38
CA LEU A 43 0.96 2.44 -0.70
C LEU A 43 1.40 2.51 0.77
N VAL A 44 1.81 3.69 1.21
CA VAL A 44 2.25 3.97 2.57
C VAL A 44 1.12 4.69 3.28
N MET A 45 0.32 3.93 4.03
CA MET A 45 -0.72 4.47 4.89
C MET A 45 -0.10 5.31 6.01
N ARG A 46 -0.68 6.48 6.32
CA ARG A 46 -0.19 7.30 7.41
C ARG A 46 -0.62 6.69 8.76
N PRO A 47 0.30 6.32 9.65
CA PRO A 47 -0.05 5.73 10.94
C PRO A 47 -0.77 6.72 11.86
N PRO A 48 -1.55 6.23 12.85
CA PRO A 48 -2.37 7.08 13.73
C PRO A 48 -1.56 7.91 14.73
N THR A 49 -0.26 7.62 14.90
CA THR A 49 0.62 8.35 15.82
C THR A 49 1.86 8.88 15.12
N ALA A 50 2.40 10.00 15.63
CA ALA A 50 3.63 10.59 15.11
C ALA A 50 4.83 9.64 15.24
N GLN A 51 4.91 8.88 16.34
CA GLN A 51 5.98 7.90 16.55
C GLN A 51 5.92 6.78 15.49
N ALA A 52 4.75 6.17 15.29
CA ALA A 52 4.58 5.14 14.27
C ALA A 52 4.84 5.69 12.86
N THR A 53 4.40 6.92 12.57
CA THR A 53 4.70 7.62 11.32
C THR A 53 6.21 7.74 11.10
N SER A 54 6.95 8.20 12.11
CA SER A 54 8.41 8.32 12.02
C SER A 54 9.09 6.98 11.77
N GLN A 55 8.62 5.91 12.41
CA GLN A 55 9.15 4.55 12.22
C GLN A 55 8.90 4.05 10.79
N VAL A 56 7.67 4.17 10.28
CA VAL A 56 7.34 3.77 8.90
C VAL A 56 8.18 4.55 7.90
N GLU A 57 8.28 5.86 8.06
CA GLU A 57 9.07 6.72 7.16
C GLU A 57 10.57 6.43 7.21
N GLU A 58 11.11 5.99 8.36
CA GLU A 58 12.49 5.52 8.44
C GLU A 58 12.74 4.30 7.56
N HIS A 59 11.87 3.29 7.66
CA HIS A 59 11.98 2.07 6.86
C HIS A 59 11.79 2.37 5.37
N VAL A 60 10.77 3.15 5.02
CA VAL A 60 10.52 3.58 3.64
C VAL A 60 11.73 4.32 3.06
N ARG A 61 12.36 5.24 3.82
CA ARG A 61 13.54 5.97 3.36
C ARG A 61 14.74 5.05 3.16
N ARG A 62 14.96 4.11 4.08
CA ARG A 62 16.05 3.12 3.98
C ARG A 62 15.88 2.25 2.74
N GLU A 63 14.66 1.78 2.48
CA GLU A 63 14.36 0.93 1.33
C GLU A 63 14.37 1.70 0.01
N ALA A 64 13.89 2.94 -0.02
CA ALA A 64 14.01 3.81 -1.20
C ALA A 64 15.48 4.07 -1.59
N ALA A 65 16.41 4.04 -0.62
CA ALA A 65 17.84 4.17 -0.86
C ALA A 65 18.53 2.87 -1.33
N SER A 66 17.82 1.73 -1.35
CA SER A 66 18.38 0.43 -1.76
C SER A 66 18.63 0.30 -3.26
N GLY A 67 18.06 1.21 -4.08
CA GLY A 67 18.12 1.15 -5.54
C GLY A 67 17.14 0.16 -6.18
N LEU A 68 16.26 -0.47 -5.37
CA LEU A 68 15.16 -1.29 -5.88
C LEU A 68 14.09 -0.42 -6.57
N ASP A 69 13.51 -0.93 -7.65
CA ASP A 69 12.42 -0.26 -8.39
C ASP A 69 11.07 -0.45 -7.68
N ILE A 70 10.96 0.14 -6.49
CA ILE A 70 9.74 0.20 -5.68
C ILE A 70 9.33 1.67 -5.56
N ARG A 71 8.15 2.01 -6.05
CA ARG A 71 7.58 3.35 -5.90
C ARG A 71 6.79 3.42 -4.60
N PHE A 72 7.11 4.39 -3.76
CA PHE A 72 6.38 4.61 -2.51
C PHE A 72 5.37 5.75 -2.70
N HIS A 73 4.08 5.45 -2.53
CA HIS A 73 3.00 6.42 -2.64
C HIS A 73 2.37 6.64 -1.26
N ARG A 74 2.55 7.82 -0.69
CA ARG A 74 2.05 8.17 0.65
C ARG A 74 0.59 8.59 0.56
N LEU A 75 -0.26 7.96 1.35
CA LEU A 75 -1.66 8.34 1.46
C LEU A 75 -1.81 9.56 2.39
N PRO A 76 -2.84 10.40 2.18
CA PRO A 76 -3.20 11.46 3.12
C PRO A 76 -3.47 10.93 4.54
N ALA A 77 -3.36 11.84 5.52
CA ALA A 77 -3.75 11.55 6.90
C ALA A 77 -5.27 11.42 7.02
N VAL A 78 -5.73 10.58 7.93
CA VAL A 78 -7.13 10.53 8.37
C VAL A 78 -7.19 10.65 9.90
N ASP A 79 -8.30 11.13 10.42
CA ASP A 79 -8.49 11.22 11.86
C ASP A 79 -8.78 9.84 12.46
N PRO A 80 -8.08 9.42 13.53
CA PRO A 80 -8.28 8.12 14.13
C PRO A 80 -9.63 8.00 14.85
N PRO A 81 -10.27 6.80 14.84
CA PRO A 81 -11.50 6.60 15.59
C PRO A 81 -11.24 6.75 17.09
N ALA A 82 -11.99 7.64 17.75
CA ALA A 82 -11.78 7.99 19.15
C ALA A 82 -12.44 7.00 20.14
N ASP A 83 -13.36 6.17 19.67
CA ASP A 83 -14.28 5.36 20.47
C ASP A 83 -14.11 3.84 20.24
N ALA A 84 -13.01 3.41 19.63
CA ALA A 84 -12.74 2.00 19.42
C ALA A 84 -12.52 1.28 20.76
N ALA A 85 -13.32 0.24 21.01
CA ALA A 85 -13.29 -0.49 22.27
C ALA A 85 -12.10 -1.47 22.38
N VAL A 86 -11.61 -1.97 21.25
CA VAL A 86 -10.50 -2.93 21.16
C VAL A 86 -9.57 -2.57 20.00
N VAL A 87 -8.34 -3.09 20.05
CA VAL A 87 -7.28 -2.75 19.09
C VAL A 87 -7.63 -3.21 17.67
N GLU A 88 -8.25 -4.38 17.53
CA GLU A 88 -8.65 -4.94 16.24
C GLU A 88 -9.72 -4.08 15.56
N ASP A 89 -10.72 -3.61 16.33
CA ASP A 89 -11.75 -2.68 15.85
C ASP A 89 -11.12 -1.34 15.42
N PHE A 90 -10.19 -0.83 16.23
CA PHE A 90 -9.44 0.39 15.90
C PHE A 90 -8.71 0.24 14.57
N ILE A 91 -7.93 -0.83 14.38
CA ILE A 91 -7.15 -1.09 13.16
C ILE A 91 -8.07 -1.18 11.95
N ALA A 92 -9.12 -2.00 12.03
CA ALA A 92 -10.05 -2.21 10.92
C ALA A 92 -10.75 -0.90 10.49
N ARG A 93 -11.25 -0.13 11.46
CA ARG A 93 -11.92 1.16 11.20
C ARG A 93 -10.96 2.20 10.66
N TYR A 94 -9.75 2.30 11.21
CA TYR A 94 -8.74 3.25 10.73
C TYR A 94 -8.28 2.95 9.29
N ILE A 95 -8.10 1.67 8.95
CA ILE A 95 -7.81 1.26 7.58
C ILE A 95 -8.98 1.59 6.65
N GLN A 96 -10.22 1.31 7.08
CA GLN A 96 -11.42 1.62 6.29
C GLN A 96 -11.54 3.11 5.96
N LEU A 97 -11.12 4.01 6.85
CA LEU A 97 -11.11 5.46 6.61
C LEU A 97 -10.19 5.87 5.44
N HIS A 98 -9.18 5.06 5.11
CA HIS A 98 -8.31 5.31 3.95
C HIS A 98 -8.90 4.83 2.62
N ALA A 99 -10.06 4.16 2.60
CA ALA A 99 -10.64 3.61 1.37
C ALA A 99 -10.81 4.65 0.24
N PRO A 100 -11.28 5.89 0.48
CA PRO A 100 -11.35 6.91 -0.56
C PRO A 100 -9.97 7.27 -1.10
N HIS A 101 -8.97 7.39 -0.23
CA HIS A 101 -7.60 7.73 -0.63
C HIS A 101 -6.93 6.61 -1.43
N VAL A 102 -7.17 5.35 -1.07
CA VAL A 102 -6.69 4.20 -1.86
C VAL A 102 -7.36 4.20 -3.23
N ARG A 103 -8.68 4.43 -3.28
CA ARG A 103 -9.41 4.53 -4.55
C ARG A 103 -8.83 5.60 -5.46
N ASP A 104 -8.65 6.81 -4.94
CA ASP A 104 -8.15 7.94 -5.71
C ASP A 104 -6.70 7.71 -6.17
N ALA A 105 -5.85 7.14 -5.31
CA ALA A 105 -4.47 6.81 -5.64
C ALA A 105 -4.38 5.78 -6.77
N VAL A 106 -5.21 4.73 -6.74
CA VAL A 106 -5.25 3.67 -7.76
C VAL A 106 -5.87 4.18 -9.07
N ALA A 107 -6.98 4.91 -9.00
CA ALA A 107 -7.64 5.48 -10.17
C ALA A 107 -6.79 6.56 -10.86
N GLY A 108 -5.95 7.27 -10.11
CA GLY A 108 -5.05 8.31 -10.61
C GLY A 108 -3.74 7.80 -11.21
N MET A 109 -3.48 6.48 -11.24
CA MET A 109 -2.24 5.94 -11.78
C MET A 109 -2.18 6.12 -13.31
N SER A 110 -1.03 6.56 -13.82
CA SER A 110 -0.80 6.77 -15.25
C SER A 110 -0.54 5.48 -16.05
N CYS A 111 -0.45 4.34 -15.36
CA CYS A 111 -0.24 3.02 -15.95
C CYS A 111 -1.32 2.04 -15.45
N PRO A 112 -1.64 0.99 -16.23
CA PRO A 112 -2.63 0.00 -15.81
C PRO A 112 -2.25 -0.66 -14.48
N VAL A 113 -3.23 -0.87 -13.61
CA VAL A 113 -3.05 -1.58 -12.35
C VAL A 113 -3.40 -3.05 -12.57
N ALA A 114 -2.42 -3.93 -12.40
CA ALA A 114 -2.59 -5.37 -12.63
C ALA A 114 -3.37 -6.06 -11.50
N ALA A 115 -3.07 -5.69 -10.25
CA ALA A 115 -3.74 -6.20 -9.05
C ALA A 115 -3.40 -5.32 -7.83
N LEU A 116 -4.26 -5.41 -6.81
CA LEU A 116 -3.99 -4.93 -5.45
C LEU A 116 -3.58 -6.12 -4.58
N VAL A 117 -2.38 -6.09 -4.01
CA VAL A 117 -1.94 -7.09 -3.03
C VAL A 117 -2.17 -6.53 -1.64
N LEU A 118 -3.05 -7.18 -0.89
CA LEU A 118 -3.52 -6.70 0.40
C LEU A 118 -2.94 -7.53 1.54
N ASP A 119 -2.46 -6.83 2.57
CA ASP A 119 -2.26 -7.42 3.89
C ASP A 119 -3.59 -7.86 4.52
N LEU A 120 -3.53 -8.76 5.50
CA LEU A 120 -4.68 -9.33 6.21
C LEU A 120 -5.62 -8.26 6.76
N PHE A 121 -5.07 -7.20 7.37
CA PHE A 121 -5.87 -6.11 7.94
C PHE A 121 -6.42 -5.14 6.89
N ALA A 122 -5.88 -5.17 5.67
CA ALA A 122 -6.33 -4.35 4.55
C ALA A 122 -7.52 -4.94 3.78
N ALA A 123 -8.19 -5.97 4.33
CA ALA A 123 -9.40 -6.58 3.76
C ALA A 123 -10.51 -5.57 3.35
N PRO A 124 -10.75 -4.46 4.08
CA PRO A 124 -11.64 -3.38 3.62
C PRO A 124 -11.40 -2.87 2.19
N MET A 125 -10.19 -3.05 1.67
CA MET A 125 -9.78 -2.56 0.34
C MET A 125 -10.18 -3.50 -0.79
N VAL A 126 -10.67 -4.71 -0.49
CA VAL A 126 -11.24 -5.62 -1.49
C VAL A 126 -12.43 -4.98 -2.20
N ASP A 127 -13.30 -4.26 -1.46
CA ASP A 127 -14.44 -3.55 -2.07
C ASP A 127 -13.98 -2.35 -2.91
N VAL A 128 -12.86 -1.72 -2.54
CA VAL A 128 -12.23 -0.67 -3.36
C VAL A 128 -11.71 -1.26 -4.68
N ALA A 129 -10.97 -2.37 -4.62
CA ALA A 129 -10.46 -3.07 -5.79
C ALA A 129 -11.59 -3.51 -6.73
N ARG A 130 -12.64 -4.13 -6.16
CA ARG A 130 -13.85 -4.53 -6.90
C ARG A 130 -14.52 -3.35 -7.59
N GLY A 131 -14.68 -2.22 -6.89
CA GLY A 131 -15.27 -1.00 -7.46
C GLY A 131 -14.46 -0.39 -8.60
N LEU A 132 -13.16 -0.67 -8.65
CA LEU A 132 -12.26 -0.24 -9.73
C LEU A 132 -12.09 -1.29 -10.85
N GLY A 133 -12.69 -2.48 -10.70
CA GLY A 133 -12.50 -3.60 -11.63
C GLY A 133 -11.08 -4.18 -11.60
N VAL A 134 -10.36 -4.02 -10.49
CA VAL A 134 -8.99 -4.52 -10.31
C VAL A 134 -9.01 -5.78 -9.43
N PRO A 135 -8.27 -6.85 -9.78
CA PRO A 135 -8.13 -8.03 -8.92
C PRO A 135 -7.48 -7.70 -7.57
N SER A 136 -7.91 -8.36 -6.49
CA SER A 136 -7.30 -8.31 -5.16
C SER A 136 -7.20 -9.68 -4.52
#